data_AF-A0A2V7KU37-F1
#
_entry.id   AF-A0A2V7KU37-F1
#
_cell.length_a   1.000
_cell.length_b   1.000
_cell.length_c   1.000
_cell.angle_alpha   90.00
_cell.angle_beta   90.00
_cell.angle_gamma   90.00
#
_symmetry.space_group_name_H-M   'P 1'
#
loop_
_entity.id
_entity.type
_entity.pdbx_description
1 polymer ?
#
loop_
_entity_poly.entity_id
_entity_poly.type
_entity_poly.pdbx_seq_one_letter_code
_entity_poly.pdbx_strand_id
1 'polypeptide(L)' 'VAIAPILLGSGEALFAGMDLPALGYACTEHVATPAATHVVLTRKA' A
#
# COMPACT_ATOMS: atom_id res chain seq x y z
N VAL A 1 0.08 -3.87 3.44
CA VAL A 1 1.37 -3.16 3.20
C VAL A 1 1.58 -2.12 4.28
N ALA A 2 2.84 -1.79 4.62
CA ALA A 2 3.16 -0.72 5.55
C ALA A 2 3.79 0.45 4.77
N ILE A 3 3.26 1.66 4.99
CA ILE A 3 3.72 2.89 4.34
C ILE A 3 4.46 3.72 5.38
N ALA A 4 5.79 3.78 5.27
CA ALA A 4 6.62 4.60 6.14
C ALA A 4 6.66 6.05 5.64
N PRO A 5 6.67 7.07 6.53
CA PRO A 5 6.72 8.49 6.14
C PRO A 5 8.16 8.92 5.81
N ILE A 6 8.84 8.19 4.92
CA ILE A 6 10.24 8.43 4.53
C ILE A 6 10.30 8.59 3.01
N LEU A 7 11.07 9.59 2.54
CA LEU A 7 11.38 9.76 1.12
C LEU A 7 12.57 8.86 0.76
N LEU A 8 12.35 7.86 -0.09
CA LEU A 8 13.39 6.90 -0.48
C LEU A 8 14.38 7.44 -1.52
N GLY A 9 13.95 8.39 -2.36
CA GLY A 9 14.75 8.95 -3.46
C GLY A 9 14.87 8.00 -4.67
N SER A 10 15.46 6.82 -4.48
CA SER A 10 15.66 5.81 -5.53
C SER A 10 15.42 4.39 -5.02
N GLY A 11 15.03 3.47 -5.90
CA GLY A 11 14.84 2.06 -5.57
C GLY A 11 13.80 1.39 -6.46
N GLU A 12 13.39 0.19 -6.05
CA GLU A 12 12.33 -0.56 -6.72
C GLU A 12 10.95 -0.09 -6.26
N ALA A 13 10.12 0.33 -7.22
CA ALA A 13 8.72 0.67 -6.95
C ALA A 13 7.87 -0.60 -6.91
N LEU A 14 7.59 -1.10 -5.70
CA LEU A 14 6.93 -2.39 -5.44
C LEU A 14 5.62 -2.64 -6.24
N PHE A 15 4.83 -1.59 -6.48
CA PHE A 15 3.55 -1.68 -7.21
C PHE A 15 3.60 -1.06 -8.61
N ALA A 16 4.80 -0.86 -9.18
CA ALA A 16 4.94 -0.29 -10.51
C ALA A 16 4.15 -1.11 -11.55
N GLY A 17 3.39 -0.42 -12.39
CA GLY A 17 2.58 -1.04 -13.45
C GLY A 17 1.33 -1.78 -12.96
N MET A 18 1.03 -1.79 -11.65
CA MET A 18 -0.18 -2.41 -11.11
C MET A 18 -1.28 -1.37 -10.90
N ASP A 19 -2.44 -1.58 -11.52
CA ASP A 19 -3.68 -0.91 -11.15
C ASP A 19 -4.43 -1.79 -10.14
N LEU A 20 -4.16 -1.59 -8.85
CA LEU A 20 -4.75 -2.40 -7.78
C LEU A 20 -6.29 -2.33 -7.78
N PRO A 21 -6.94 -1.16 -7.93
CA PRO A 21 -8.38 -1.09 -8.14
C PRO A 21 -8.90 -1.90 -9.34
N ALA A 22 -8.28 -1.79 -10.51
CA ALA A 22 -8.71 -2.55 -11.70
C ALA A 22 -8.51 -4.06 -11.53
N LEU A 23 -7.54 -4.47 -10.73
CA LEU A 23 -7.32 -5.87 -10.33
C LEU A 23 -8.31 -6.37 -9.25
N GLY A 24 -9.24 -5.51 -8.81
CA GLY A 24 -10.28 -5.83 -7.82
C GLY A 24 -9.83 -5.68 -6.37
N TYR A 25 -8.67 -5.07 -6.10
CA TYR A 25 -8.25 -4.79 -4.74
C TYR A 25 -8.86 -3.49 -4.23
N ALA A 26 -9.22 -3.49 -2.95
CA ALA A 26 -9.62 -2.30 -2.22
C ALA A 26 -8.91 -2.27 -0.87
N CYS A 27 -8.66 -1.07 -0.36
CA CYS A 27 -8.19 -0.96 1.00
C CYS A 27 -9.35 -1.03 1.99
N THR A 28 -9.28 -1.97 2.93
CA THR A 28 -10.36 -2.28 3.87
C THR A 28 -10.05 -1.89 5.31
N GLU A 29 -8.79 -1.62 5.63
CA GLU A 29 -8.35 -1.23 6.97
C GLU A 29 -7.09 -0.37 6.86
N HIS A 30 -7.02 0.69 7.67
CA HIS A 30 -5.84 1.53 7.87
C HIS A 30 -5.58 1.73 9.36
N VAL A 31 -4.36 1.44 9.83
CA VAL A 31 -3.93 1.63 11.22
C VAL A 31 -2.61 2.40 11.23
N ALA A 32 -2.62 3.58 11.86
CA ALA A 32 -1.42 4.39 12.04
C ALA A 32 -0.62 3.92 13.27
N THR A 33 0.69 3.82 13.12
CA THR A 33 1.67 3.65 14.21
C THR A 33 2.76 4.71 14.08
N PRO A 34 3.61 4.92 15.10
CA PRO A 34 4.65 5.95 15.03
C PRO A 34 5.62 5.80 13.85
N ALA A 35 5.87 4.57 13.39
CA ALA A 35 6.84 4.30 12.32
C ALA A 35 6.20 4.17 10.92
N ALA A 36 4.92 3.84 10.83
CA ALA A 36 4.25 3.57 9.55
C ALA A 36 2.73 3.62 9.65
N THR A 37 2.07 3.73 8.50
CA THR A 37 0.66 3.39 8.36
C THR A 37 0.52 1.99 7.76
N HIS A 38 -0.08 1.08 8.51
CA HIS A 38 -0.40 -0.27 8.06
C HIS A 38 -1.73 -0.24 7.34
N VAL A 39 -1.78 -0.78 6.12
CA VAL A 39 -3.00 -0.85 5.33
C VAL A 39 -3.24 -2.28 4.83
N VAL A 40 -4.49 -2.73 4.88
CA VAL A 40 -4.91 -4.05 4.39
C VAL A 40 -5.58 -3.89 3.03
N LEU A 41 -4.98 -4.51 2.01
CA LEU A 41 -5.55 -4.58 0.67
C LEU A 41 -6.26 -5.92 0.51
N THR A 42 -7.58 -5.87 0.32
CA THR A 42 -8.43 -7.05 0.17
C THR A 42 -8.93 -7.09 -1.26
N ARG A 43 -8.84 -8.26 -1.90
CA ARG A 43 -9.46 -8.49 -3.20
C ARG A 43 -10.96 -8.69 -2.98
N LYS A 44 -11.78 -7.83 -3.58
CA LYS A 44 -13.23 -7.99 -3.60
C LYS A 44 -13.55 -9.10 -4.61
N ALA A 45 -14.24 -10.14 -4.15
CA ALA A 45 -14.73 -11.24 -4.98
C ALA A 45 -15.77 -10.75 -5.98
#